data_AF-A0A962IIE6-F1
#
_entry.id   AF-A0A962IIE6-F1
#
_cell.length_a   1.000
_cell.length_b   1.000
_cell.length_c   1.000
_cell.angle_alpha   90.00
_cell.angle_beta   90.00
_cell.angle_gamma   90.00
#
_symmetry.space_group_name_H-M   'P 1'
#
loop_
_entity.id
_entity.type
_entity.pdbx_description
1 polymer ?
#
loop_
_entity_poly.entity_id
_entity_poly.type
_entity_poly.pdbx_seq_one_letter_code
_entity_poly.pdbx_strand_id
1 'polypeptide(L)'
;MTTAVNPAPNSGWVSRALNWIERIGNRLPDPAVLFLLLMVLVWLLSWLLSGIEFAELDPRSGEPLRITNLLSGTALTAFAASMVNTFVTFPPLGVVLVAMLGLGVAEHTGFINAALRAILAITPKMLLTPALIAVGILSHVAVDAGYVLVIPLGAVIFYAAGRHPLAGIAAAFAGVSGGFSATLFIPSSLDPLLSGLSQSAAQLVDPTVTVNPLNNYVFTTASSVLIMLVGWFLTDKVIEPRLQSTTVDGDPADLPKMQPLAAAEARALYAAVASMGLCALLLLLSVLPEASPWRAPAGTSLADGQSNLLVFQAPLMRSIVPLIFIFFIVPGIVYGALAGTVKTHRDVIAGMSKAMSGMGYYIVMAFF
;
A
#
# COMPACT_ATOMS: atom_id res chain seq x y z
N MET A 1 14.17 34.41 -37.90
CA MET A 1 12.75 34.07 -38.13
C MET A 1 12.17 33.63 -36.80
N THR A 2 11.26 34.43 -36.26
CA THR A 2 10.56 34.24 -35.00
C THR A 2 9.67 33.00 -35.07
N THR A 3 9.99 31.97 -34.29
CA THR A 3 9.11 30.81 -34.13
C THR A 3 7.85 31.25 -33.38
N ALA A 4 6.73 31.26 -34.10
CA ALA A 4 5.42 31.52 -33.52
C ALA A 4 5.13 30.46 -32.45
N VAL A 5 4.92 30.92 -31.22
CA VAL A 5 4.32 30.12 -30.15
C VAL A 5 2.92 29.75 -30.64
N ASN A 6 2.67 28.45 -30.86
CA ASN A 6 1.34 27.95 -31.18
C ASN A 6 0.33 28.44 -30.12
N PRO A 7 -0.82 29.01 -30.53
CA PRO A 7 -1.85 29.40 -29.57
C PRO A 7 -2.36 28.15 -28.86
N ALA A 8 -2.51 28.23 -27.53
CA ALA A 8 -3.00 27.15 -26.69
C ALA A 8 -4.29 26.53 -27.28
N PRO A 9 -4.41 25.19 -27.35
CA PRO A 9 -5.56 24.56 -27.97
C PRO A 9 -6.84 24.91 -27.20
N ASN A 10 -7.91 25.22 -27.95
CA ASN A 10 -9.25 25.47 -27.42
C ASN A 10 -9.61 24.47 -26.31
N SER A 11 -9.65 24.93 -25.06
CA SER A 11 -9.87 24.06 -23.91
C SER A 11 -11.32 23.56 -23.89
N GLY A 12 -11.52 22.37 -24.44
CA GLY A 12 -12.76 21.60 -24.27
C GLY A 12 -13.12 21.51 -22.78
N TRP A 13 -14.40 21.23 -22.48
CA TRP A 13 -14.91 21.18 -21.10
C TRP A 13 -14.03 20.32 -20.17
N VAL A 14 -13.50 19.20 -20.66
CA VAL A 14 -12.56 18.33 -19.94
C VAL A 14 -11.26 19.06 -19.57
N SER A 15 -10.63 19.78 -20.49
CA SER A 15 -9.40 20.54 -20.20
C SER A 15 -9.65 21.65 -19.18
N ARG A 16 -10.82 22.32 -19.23
CA ARG A 16 -11.19 23.31 -18.22
C ARG A 16 -11.44 22.69 -16.85
N ALA A 17 -12.07 21.51 -16.80
CA ALA A 17 -12.27 20.76 -15.56
C ALA A 17 -10.92 20.30 -14.95
N LEU A 18 -10.02 19.76 -15.77
CA LEU A 18 -8.68 19.35 -15.33
C LEU A 18 -7.86 20.54 -14.79
N ASN A 19 -7.87 21.68 -15.49
CA ASN A 19 -7.21 22.91 -15.03
C ASN A 19 -7.78 23.42 -13.70
N TRP A 20 -9.07 23.20 -13.46
CA TRP A 20 -9.71 23.56 -12.19
C TRP A 20 -9.28 22.62 -11.06
N ILE A 21 -9.26 21.31 -11.32
CA ILE A 21 -8.75 20.29 -10.38
C ILE A 21 -7.30 20.60 -10.02
N GLU A 22 -6.45 20.88 -11.01
CA GLU A 22 -5.04 21.22 -10.80
C GLU A 22 -4.88 22.47 -9.92
N ARG A 23 -5.63 23.54 -10.20
CA ARG A 23 -5.58 24.78 -9.39
C ARG A 23 -6.01 24.56 -7.94
N ILE A 24 -6.98 23.68 -7.70
CA ILE A 24 -7.43 23.36 -6.35
C ILE A 24 -6.43 22.47 -5.65
N GLY A 25 -5.94 21.43 -6.32
CA GLY A 25 -4.90 20.54 -5.80
C GLY A 25 -3.66 21.33 -5.37
N ASN A 26 -3.19 22.25 -6.21
CA ASN A 26 -2.02 23.09 -5.92
C ASN A 26 -2.24 24.14 -4.81
N ARG A 27 -3.49 24.40 -4.41
CA ARG A 27 -3.80 25.30 -3.30
C ARG A 27 -3.89 24.61 -1.95
N LEU A 28 -4.09 23.29 -1.93
CA LEU A 28 -4.13 22.56 -0.68
C LEU A 28 -2.74 22.57 -0.04
N PRO A 29 -2.64 22.88 1.25
CA PRO A 29 -1.37 22.79 1.95
C PRO A 29 -0.91 21.33 2.03
N ASP A 30 0.37 21.14 2.37
CA ASP A 30 0.90 19.82 2.70
C ASP A 30 -0.01 19.08 3.70
N PRO A 31 -0.30 17.78 3.50
CA PRO A 31 -1.15 17.01 4.40
C PRO A 31 -0.81 17.13 5.89
N ALA A 32 0.48 17.17 6.27
CA ALA A 32 0.86 17.35 7.67
C ALA A 32 0.43 18.73 8.21
N VAL A 33 0.57 19.77 7.39
CA VAL A 33 0.06 21.12 7.72
C VAL A 33 -1.46 21.12 7.79
N LEU A 34 -2.14 20.37 6.93
CA LEU A 34 -3.60 20.23 6.98
C LEU A 34 -4.05 19.64 8.33
N PHE A 35 -3.41 18.58 8.82
CA PHE A 35 -3.72 18.01 10.14
C PHE A 35 -3.44 18.98 11.28
N LEU A 36 -2.32 19.71 11.23
CA LEU A 36 -2.04 20.78 12.19
C LEU A 36 -3.14 21.86 12.20
N LEU A 37 -3.56 22.32 11.03
CA LEU A 37 -4.64 23.31 10.90
C LEU A 37 -5.97 22.77 11.43
N LEU A 38 -6.29 21.51 11.14
CA LEU A 38 -7.50 20.85 11.66
C LEU A 38 -7.44 20.72 13.18
N MET A 39 -6.29 20.37 13.77
CA MET A 39 -6.11 20.32 15.23
C MET A 39 -6.35 21.68 15.87
N VAL A 40 -5.74 22.75 15.32
CA VAL A 40 -5.94 24.13 15.82
C VAL A 40 -7.41 24.55 15.67
N LEU A 41 -8.05 24.21 14.55
CA LEU A 41 -9.47 24.46 14.34
C LEU A 41 -10.32 23.74 15.40
N VAL A 42 -10.04 22.47 15.69
CA VAL A 42 -10.74 21.71 16.74
C VAL A 42 -10.54 22.36 18.11
N TRP A 43 -9.34 22.86 18.44
CA TRP A 43 -9.10 23.59 19.69
C TRP A 43 -9.97 24.85 19.78
N LEU A 44 -9.99 25.66 18.73
CA LEU A 44 -10.80 26.89 18.67
C LEU A 44 -12.30 26.60 18.76
N LEU A 45 -12.79 25.60 18.02
CA LEU A 45 -14.19 25.18 18.08
C LEU A 45 -14.55 24.61 19.46
N SER A 46 -13.66 23.83 20.08
CA SER A 46 -13.88 23.30 21.43
C SER A 46 -14.01 24.42 22.45
N TRP A 47 -13.20 25.48 22.34
CA TRP A 47 -13.29 26.64 23.20
C TRP A 47 -14.61 27.40 22.99
N LEU A 48 -14.96 27.71 21.74
CA LEU A 48 -16.18 28.44 21.37
C LEU A 48 -17.45 27.71 21.81
N LEU A 49 -17.47 26.39 21.68
CA LEU A 49 -18.67 25.57 21.90
C LEU A 49 -18.75 24.96 23.31
N SER A 50 -17.68 25.06 24.13
CA SER A 50 -17.64 24.47 25.48
C SER A 50 -18.72 24.98 26.44
N GLY A 51 -19.30 26.16 26.19
CA GLY A 51 -20.42 26.69 26.98
C GLY A 51 -21.80 26.17 26.57
N ILE A 52 -21.89 25.32 25.54
CA ILE A 52 -23.15 24.78 25.03
C ILE A 52 -23.37 23.38 25.61
N GLU A 53 -24.55 23.16 26.19
CA GLU A 53 -24.97 21.84 26.67
C GLU A 53 -25.83 21.16 25.59
N PHE A 54 -25.52 19.90 25.30
CA PHE A 54 -26.29 19.06 24.39
C PHE A 54 -27.20 18.13 25.21
N ALA A 55 -28.42 17.90 24.72
CA ALA A 55 -29.37 16.99 25.37
C ALA A 55 -29.17 15.54 24.92
N GLU A 56 -28.42 15.35 23.83
CA GLU A 56 -28.06 14.06 23.28
C GLU A 56 -27.14 13.28 24.24
N LEU A 57 -27.45 12.00 24.43
CA LEU A 57 -26.66 11.13 25.30
C LEU A 57 -25.47 10.54 24.53
N ASP A 58 -24.31 10.55 25.16
CA ASP A 58 -23.13 9.84 24.67
C ASP A 58 -23.41 8.32 24.76
N PRO A 59 -23.35 7.58 23.65
CA PRO A 59 -23.60 6.13 23.64
C PRO A 59 -22.60 5.34 24.51
N ARG A 60 -21.48 5.95 24.92
CA ARG A 60 -20.42 5.32 25.71
C ARG A 60 -20.64 5.44 27.21
N SER A 61 -21.10 6.60 27.67
CA SER A 61 -21.28 6.89 29.10
C SER A 61 -22.74 6.91 29.54
N GLY A 62 -23.68 7.12 28.60
CA GLY A 62 -25.08 7.37 28.90
C GLY A 62 -25.34 8.75 29.53
N GLU A 63 -24.32 9.61 29.60
CA GLU A 63 -24.42 10.99 30.07
C GLU A 63 -24.64 11.96 28.90
N PRO A 64 -25.21 13.16 29.14
CA PRO A 64 -25.31 14.18 28.11
C PRO A 64 -23.94 14.53 27.51
N LEU A 65 -23.88 14.70 26.19
CA LEU A 65 -22.67 15.11 25.48
C LEU A 65 -22.21 16.49 25.97
N ARG A 66 -20.94 16.55 26.40
CA ARG A 66 -20.30 17.80 26.85
C ARG A 66 -19.04 18.04 26.05
N ILE A 67 -18.94 19.24 25.47
CA ILE A 67 -17.74 19.66 24.76
C ILE A 67 -16.69 20.11 25.78
N THR A 68 -15.52 19.47 25.76
CA THR A 68 -14.39 19.84 26.61
C THR A 68 -13.57 20.94 25.97
N ASN A 69 -13.32 22.03 26.69
CA ASN A 69 -12.45 23.11 26.20
C ASN A 69 -10.98 22.67 26.21
N LEU A 70 -10.43 22.41 25.03
CA LEU A 70 -9.05 21.95 24.86
C LEU A 70 -7.99 23.05 25.09
N LEU A 71 -8.40 24.32 25.10
CA LEU A 71 -7.52 25.46 25.41
C LEU A 71 -7.44 25.78 26.91
N SER A 72 -8.14 25.02 27.76
CA SER A 72 -8.01 25.16 29.21
C SER A 72 -6.62 24.73 29.70
N GLY A 73 -6.15 25.33 30.81
CA GLY A 73 -4.82 25.01 31.35
C GLY A 73 -4.64 23.53 31.70
N THR A 74 -5.71 22.87 32.16
CA THR A 74 -5.71 21.42 32.44
C THR A 74 -5.64 20.59 31.16
N ALA A 75 -6.41 20.94 30.11
CA ALA A 75 -6.37 20.22 28.84
C ALA A 75 -5.03 20.40 28.11
N LEU A 76 -4.43 21.60 28.12
CA LEU A 76 -3.14 21.86 27.50
C LEU A 76 -1.99 21.10 28.18
N THR A 77 -2.00 21.05 29.52
CA THR A 77 -1.00 20.27 30.28
C THR A 77 -1.20 18.77 30.10
N ALA A 78 -2.45 18.29 30.05
CA ALA A 78 -2.76 16.90 29.74
C ALA A 78 -2.31 16.51 28.32
N PHE A 79 -2.59 17.36 27.32
CA PHE A 79 -2.15 17.18 25.94
C PHE A 79 -0.62 17.09 25.85
N ALA A 80 0.10 18.03 26.46
CA ALA A 80 1.56 18.02 26.48
C ALA A 80 2.12 16.75 27.16
N ALA A 81 1.49 16.29 28.25
CA ALA A 81 1.88 15.08 28.96
C ALA A 81 1.59 13.79 28.17
N SER A 82 0.50 13.74 27.39
CA SER A 82 0.11 12.54 26.64
C SER A 82 0.67 12.48 25.21
N MET A 83 1.16 13.59 24.66
CA MET A 83 1.58 13.74 23.26
C MET A 83 2.44 12.59 22.73
N VAL A 84 3.51 12.24 23.46
CA VAL A 84 4.41 11.15 23.04
C VAL A 84 3.68 9.80 23.04
N ASN A 85 2.89 9.52 24.08
CA ASN A 85 2.16 8.27 24.17
C ASN A 85 1.10 8.15 23.06
N THR A 86 0.35 9.22 22.78
CA THR A 86 -0.62 9.27 21.67
C THR A 86 0.05 8.96 20.34
N PHE A 87 1.22 9.57 20.08
CA PHE A 87 1.98 9.33 18.86
C PHE A 87 2.47 7.87 18.75
N VAL A 88 3.18 7.34 19.76
CA VAL A 88 3.77 6.00 19.67
C VAL A 88 2.75 4.87 19.73
N THR A 89 1.56 5.12 20.31
CA THR A 89 0.45 4.16 20.35
C THR A 89 -0.53 4.32 19.20
N PHE A 90 -0.30 5.28 18.29
CA PHE A 90 -1.11 5.42 17.07
C PHE A 90 -0.99 4.15 16.22
N PRO A 91 -2.06 3.35 16.07
CA PRO A 91 -1.95 1.99 15.54
C PRO A 91 -1.27 1.90 14.14
N PRO A 92 -1.58 2.80 13.19
CA PRO A 92 -0.88 2.88 11.90
C PRO A 92 0.65 2.96 11.99
N LEU A 93 1.18 3.72 12.95
CA LEU A 93 2.61 4.03 13.02
C LEU A 93 3.43 2.75 13.16
N GLY A 94 3.15 1.96 14.21
CA GLY A 94 3.89 0.72 14.48
C GLY A 94 3.69 -0.34 13.40
N VAL A 95 2.45 -0.47 12.91
CA VAL A 95 2.06 -1.43 11.87
C VAL A 95 2.90 -1.25 10.61
N VAL A 96 2.93 -0.04 10.06
CA VAL A 96 3.58 0.22 8.78
C VAL A 96 5.09 0.14 8.92
N LEU A 97 5.67 0.72 9.98
CA LEU A 97 7.12 0.71 10.18
C LEU A 97 7.67 -0.71 10.29
N VAL A 98 7.01 -1.60 11.05
CA VAL A 98 7.46 -3.00 11.19
C VAL A 98 7.34 -3.76 9.86
N ALA A 99 6.24 -3.58 9.12
CA ALA A 99 6.09 -4.21 7.80
C ALA A 99 7.18 -3.73 6.83
N MET A 100 7.48 -2.44 6.83
CA MET A 100 8.49 -1.82 5.97
C MET A 100 9.92 -2.27 6.28
N LEU A 101 10.24 -2.72 7.49
CA LEU A 101 11.55 -3.31 7.79
C LEU A 101 11.80 -4.58 6.98
N GLY A 102 10.80 -5.45 6.86
CA GLY A 102 10.93 -6.71 6.13
C GLY A 102 10.89 -6.50 4.62
N LEU A 103 9.92 -5.70 4.18
CA LEU A 103 9.77 -5.33 2.77
C LEU A 103 10.98 -4.55 2.26
N GLY A 104 11.50 -3.61 3.04
CA GLY A 104 12.66 -2.80 2.70
C GLY A 104 13.90 -3.64 2.43
N VAL A 105 14.11 -4.71 3.20
CA VAL A 105 15.17 -5.69 2.92
C VAL A 105 14.90 -6.40 1.60
N ALA A 106 13.70 -6.93 1.40
CA ALA A 106 13.31 -7.64 0.18
C ALA A 106 13.49 -6.80 -1.09
N GLU A 107 13.17 -5.51 -1.02
CA GLU A 107 13.39 -4.57 -2.11
C GLU A 107 14.87 -4.24 -2.27
N HIS A 108 15.58 -3.95 -1.18
CA HIS A 108 17.00 -3.59 -1.20
C HIS A 108 17.89 -4.72 -1.74
N THR A 109 17.58 -5.98 -1.44
CA THR A 109 18.34 -7.13 -1.97
C THR A 109 18.07 -7.39 -3.44
N GLY A 110 17.02 -6.78 -4.02
CA GLY A 110 16.60 -6.96 -5.41
C GLY A 110 15.60 -8.10 -5.62
N PHE A 111 15.14 -8.77 -4.56
CA PHE A 111 14.19 -9.89 -4.66
C PHE A 111 12.90 -9.47 -5.35
N ILE A 112 12.28 -8.37 -4.92
CA ILE A 112 11.05 -7.85 -5.53
C ILE A 112 11.26 -7.55 -7.01
N ASN A 113 12.32 -6.81 -7.34
CA ASN A 113 12.62 -6.42 -8.72
C ASN A 113 12.88 -7.63 -9.62
N ALA A 114 13.54 -8.68 -9.10
CA ALA A 114 13.74 -9.93 -9.81
C ALA A 114 12.43 -10.71 -10.01
N ALA A 115 11.57 -10.78 -8.99
CA ALA A 115 10.28 -11.44 -9.07
C ALA A 115 9.35 -10.80 -10.11
N LEU A 116 9.22 -9.46 -10.09
CA LEU A 116 8.40 -8.73 -11.06
C LEU A 116 8.90 -8.94 -12.50
N ARG A 117 10.23 -8.86 -12.71
CA ARG A 117 10.84 -9.15 -14.03
C ARG A 117 10.60 -10.59 -14.48
N ALA A 118 10.70 -11.57 -13.57
CA ALA A 118 10.50 -12.98 -13.88
C ALA A 118 9.07 -13.27 -14.34
N ILE A 119 8.07 -12.76 -13.63
CA ILE A 119 6.64 -12.95 -13.97
C ILE A 119 6.36 -12.40 -15.37
N LEU A 120 6.88 -11.22 -15.66
CA LEU A 120 6.67 -10.56 -16.95
C LEU A 120 7.40 -11.25 -18.11
N ALA A 121 8.60 -11.81 -17.87
CA ALA A 121 9.38 -12.49 -18.90
C ALA A 121 8.75 -13.80 -19.40
N ILE A 122 7.98 -14.50 -18.56
CA ILE A 122 7.34 -15.79 -18.90
C ILE A 122 5.92 -15.64 -19.47
N THR A 123 5.41 -14.40 -19.56
CA THR A 123 4.02 -14.15 -19.93
C THR A 123 3.81 -14.27 -21.45
N PRO A 124 2.85 -15.08 -21.93
CA PRO A 124 2.56 -15.20 -23.35
C PRO A 124 1.91 -13.92 -23.90
N LYS A 125 2.16 -13.60 -25.18
CA LYS A 125 1.68 -12.37 -25.82
C LYS A 125 0.17 -12.11 -25.66
N MET A 126 -0.66 -13.15 -25.65
CA MET A 126 -2.11 -13.04 -25.45
C MET A 126 -2.51 -12.56 -24.05
N LEU A 127 -1.72 -12.85 -23.02
CA LEU A 127 -2.01 -12.49 -21.63
C LEU A 127 -1.18 -11.30 -21.16
N LEU A 128 -0.46 -10.65 -22.06
CA LEU A 128 0.51 -9.61 -21.74
C LEU A 128 -0.15 -8.43 -21.01
N THR A 129 -1.31 -7.96 -21.48
CA THR A 129 -2.07 -6.89 -20.82
C THR A 129 -2.59 -7.28 -19.44
N PRO A 130 -3.39 -8.36 -19.26
CA PRO A 130 -3.91 -8.70 -17.94
C PRO A 130 -2.78 -9.07 -16.96
N ALA A 131 -1.71 -9.72 -17.42
CA ALA A 131 -0.55 -10.01 -16.58
C ALA A 131 0.20 -8.74 -16.16
N LEU A 132 0.39 -7.77 -17.07
CA LEU A 132 1.02 -6.49 -16.72
C LEU A 132 0.20 -5.73 -15.68
N ILE A 133 -1.14 -5.72 -15.81
CA ILE A 133 -2.02 -5.12 -14.83
C ILE A 133 -1.95 -5.88 -13.50
N ALA A 134 -1.96 -7.21 -13.52
CA ALA A 134 -1.83 -8.03 -12.31
C ALA A 134 -0.49 -7.79 -11.59
N VAL A 135 0.61 -7.65 -12.34
CA VAL A 135 1.92 -7.28 -11.81
C VAL A 135 1.91 -5.86 -11.26
N GLY A 136 1.23 -4.92 -11.93
CA GLY A 136 0.99 -3.57 -11.44
C GLY A 136 0.24 -3.58 -10.11
N ILE A 137 -0.85 -4.34 -10.01
CA ILE A 137 -1.60 -4.54 -8.77
C ILE A 137 -0.65 -5.14 -7.72
N LEU A 138 0.05 -6.23 -8.00
CA LEU A 138 0.96 -6.89 -7.04
C LEU A 138 2.09 -5.97 -6.56
N SER A 139 2.52 -5.00 -7.38
CA SER A 139 3.65 -4.13 -7.05
C SER A 139 3.39 -3.13 -5.92
N HIS A 140 2.13 -2.86 -5.54
CA HIS A 140 1.83 -2.00 -4.38
C HIS A 140 2.38 -2.59 -3.08
N VAL A 141 2.53 -3.92 -3.03
CA VAL A 141 3.20 -4.64 -1.93
C VAL A 141 4.62 -4.14 -1.74
N ALA A 142 5.25 -3.56 -2.77
CA ALA A 142 6.61 -3.04 -2.78
C ALA A 142 6.69 -1.52 -2.99
N VAL A 143 5.73 -0.77 -2.45
CA VAL A 143 5.67 0.70 -2.35
C VAL A 143 6.06 1.44 -3.66
N ASP A 144 7.36 1.66 -3.90
CA ASP A 144 7.87 2.45 -5.02
C ASP A 144 8.20 1.62 -6.28
N ALA A 145 8.38 0.30 -6.14
CA ALA A 145 8.78 -0.57 -7.24
C ALA A 145 7.76 -0.56 -8.40
N GLY A 146 6.48 -0.36 -8.11
CA GLY A 146 5.44 -0.25 -9.13
C GLY A 146 5.67 0.90 -10.11
N TYR A 147 5.89 2.11 -9.58
CA TYR A 147 6.08 3.30 -10.39
C TYR A 147 7.45 3.33 -11.09
N VAL A 148 8.49 2.90 -10.38
CA VAL A 148 9.87 2.98 -10.88
C VAL A 148 10.18 1.86 -11.87
N LEU A 149 9.64 0.65 -11.67
CA LEU A 149 9.98 -0.51 -12.50
C LEU A 149 8.84 -0.94 -13.43
N VAL A 150 7.61 -1.12 -12.92
CA VAL A 150 6.54 -1.77 -13.69
C VAL A 150 6.07 -0.90 -14.85
N ILE A 151 5.98 0.42 -14.66
CA ILE A 151 5.52 1.35 -15.71
C ILE A 151 6.49 1.39 -16.90
N PRO A 152 7.81 1.66 -16.73
CA PRO A 152 8.75 1.62 -17.85
C PRO A 152 8.83 0.24 -18.49
N LEU A 153 8.79 -0.82 -17.69
CA LEU A 153 8.86 -2.19 -18.18
C LEU A 153 7.63 -2.57 -19.03
N GLY A 154 6.45 -2.04 -18.67
CA GLY A 154 5.24 -2.16 -19.48
C GLY A 154 5.42 -1.60 -20.89
N ALA A 155 6.07 -0.44 -21.03
CA ALA A 155 6.38 0.16 -22.33
C ALA A 155 7.27 -0.77 -23.18
N VAL A 156 8.35 -1.28 -22.56
CA VAL A 156 9.37 -2.11 -23.21
C VAL A 156 8.78 -3.44 -23.68
N ILE A 157 7.97 -4.09 -22.85
CA ILE A 157 7.39 -5.40 -23.17
C ILE A 157 6.32 -5.26 -24.26
N PHE A 158 5.49 -4.21 -24.22
CA PHE A 158 4.54 -3.94 -25.29
C PHE A 158 5.28 -3.70 -26.61
N TYR A 159 6.32 -2.85 -26.60
CA TYR A 159 7.12 -2.58 -27.79
C TYR A 159 7.77 -3.86 -28.35
N ALA A 160 8.42 -4.65 -27.49
CA ALA A 160 9.04 -5.92 -27.88
C ALA A 160 8.03 -6.96 -28.41
N ALA A 161 6.77 -6.88 -27.98
CA ALA A 161 5.70 -7.74 -28.48
C ALA A 161 5.11 -7.28 -29.83
N GLY A 162 5.52 -6.10 -30.34
CA GLY A 162 4.96 -5.47 -31.55
C GLY A 162 3.71 -4.62 -31.28
N ARG A 163 3.49 -4.24 -30.02
CA ARG A 163 2.35 -3.45 -29.54
C ARG A 163 2.77 -2.03 -29.21
N HIS A 164 1.80 -1.12 -29.10
CA HIS A 164 2.12 0.29 -28.87
C HIS A 164 2.65 0.52 -27.43
N PRO A 165 3.84 1.10 -27.21
CA PRO A 165 4.45 1.25 -25.88
C PRO A 165 3.61 2.10 -24.92
N LEU A 166 2.96 3.18 -25.41
CA LEU A 166 2.03 3.98 -24.59
C LEU A 166 0.85 3.16 -24.04
N ALA A 167 0.39 2.13 -24.75
CA ALA A 167 -0.66 1.24 -24.23
C ALA A 167 -0.12 0.42 -23.04
N GLY A 168 1.14 -0.01 -23.11
CA GLY A 168 1.83 -0.68 -22.00
C GLY A 168 2.00 0.22 -20.79
N ILE A 169 2.40 1.48 -20.99
CA ILE A 169 2.47 2.49 -19.93
C ILE A 169 1.10 2.68 -19.28
N ALA A 170 0.05 2.86 -20.09
CA ALA A 170 -1.31 3.05 -19.59
C ALA A 170 -1.80 1.84 -18.79
N ALA A 171 -1.57 0.62 -19.29
CA ALA A 171 -1.94 -0.62 -18.59
C ALA A 171 -1.20 -0.79 -17.27
N ALA A 172 0.12 -0.56 -17.27
CA ALA A 172 0.92 -0.62 -16.05
C ALA A 172 0.49 0.44 -15.03
N PHE A 173 0.30 1.70 -15.45
CA PHE A 173 -0.14 2.78 -14.58
C PHE A 173 -1.54 2.51 -13.99
N ALA A 174 -2.46 1.99 -14.80
CA ALA A 174 -3.79 1.57 -14.33
C ALA A 174 -3.69 0.47 -13.26
N GLY A 175 -2.80 -0.51 -13.44
CA GLY A 175 -2.55 -1.56 -12.44
C GLY A 175 -1.90 -1.04 -11.16
N VAL A 176 -0.85 -0.24 -11.27
CA VAL A 176 -0.09 0.29 -10.11
C VAL A 176 -0.93 1.30 -9.31
N SER A 177 -1.49 2.30 -9.99
CA SER A 177 -2.20 3.41 -9.33
C SER A 177 -3.68 3.05 -9.07
N GLY A 178 -4.38 2.56 -10.09
CA GLY A 178 -5.80 2.18 -9.97
C GLY A 178 -6.03 0.92 -9.14
N GLY A 179 -5.02 0.05 -9.06
CA GLY A 179 -5.05 -1.20 -8.29
C GLY A 179 -4.46 -1.12 -6.88
N PHE A 180 -4.10 0.07 -6.40
CA PHE A 180 -3.29 0.24 -5.18
C PHE A 180 -3.85 -0.44 -3.92
N SER A 181 -5.18 -0.44 -3.72
CA SER A 181 -5.82 -1.10 -2.58
C SER A 181 -6.26 -2.54 -2.86
N ALA A 182 -6.17 -3.01 -4.10
CA ALA A 182 -6.58 -4.36 -4.46
C ALA A 182 -5.45 -5.34 -4.15
N THR A 183 -5.77 -6.45 -3.49
CA THR A 183 -4.79 -7.44 -3.09
C THR A 183 -4.95 -8.70 -3.93
N LEU A 184 -3.86 -9.16 -4.56
CA LEU A 184 -3.90 -10.36 -5.40
C LEU A 184 -3.71 -11.61 -4.51
N PHE A 185 -4.68 -11.88 -3.62
CA PHE A 185 -4.65 -12.97 -2.61
C PHE A 185 -3.54 -12.88 -1.55
N ILE A 186 -2.80 -11.77 -1.53
CA ILE A 186 -1.69 -11.54 -0.59
C ILE A 186 -2.02 -10.28 0.20
N PRO A 187 -2.24 -10.37 1.52
CA PRO A 187 -2.38 -9.20 2.38
C PRO A 187 -1.14 -8.32 2.28
N SER A 188 -1.37 -7.01 2.24
CA SER A 188 -0.36 -5.98 2.15
C SER A 188 -0.19 -5.27 3.49
N SER A 189 0.78 -4.35 3.59
CA SER A 189 0.89 -3.44 4.72
C SER A 189 -0.26 -2.42 4.78
N LEU A 190 -1.02 -2.23 3.69
CA LEU A 190 -2.17 -1.32 3.64
C LEU A 190 -3.37 -1.87 4.44
N ASP A 191 -3.58 -3.19 4.45
CA ASP A 191 -4.71 -3.81 5.14
C ASP A 191 -4.71 -3.52 6.67
N PRO A 192 -3.61 -3.79 7.42
CA PRO A 192 -3.53 -3.43 8.83
C PRO A 192 -3.48 -1.91 9.06
N LEU A 193 -2.99 -1.12 8.10
CA LEU A 193 -3.00 0.36 8.16
C LEU A 193 -4.44 0.91 8.13
N LEU A 194 -5.21 0.53 7.11
CA LEU A 194 -6.58 1.03 6.90
C LEU A 194 -7.54 0.53 7.97
N SER A 195 -7.39 -0.73 8.41
CA SER A 195 -8.17 -1.26 9.54
C SER A 195 -7.83 -0.54 10.85
N GLY A 196 -6.56 -0.21 11.09
CA GLY A 196 -6.13 0.58 12.25
C GLY A 196 -6.80 1.96 12.29
N LEU A 197 -6.78 2.69 11.17
CA LEU A 197 -7.47 3.98 11.04
C LEU A 197 -8.98 3.86 11.26
N SER A 198 -9.60 2.84 10.64
CA SER A 198 -11.04 2.58 10.77
C SER A 198 -11.43 2.25 12.21
N GLN A 199 -10.58 1.48 12.91
CA GLN A 199 -10.79 1.15 14.31
C GLN A 199 -10.69 2.39 15.19
N SER A 200 -9.65 3.23 15.02
CA SER A 200 -9.51 4.48 15.76
C SER A 200 -10.72 5.40 15.57
N ALA A 201 -11.25 5.49 14.35
CA ALA A 201 -12.46 6.26 14.06
C ALA A 201 -13.71 5.66 14.72
N ALA A 202 -13.89 4.34 14.65
CA ALA A 202 -15.05 3.67 15.26
C ALA A 202 -15.06 3.78 16.78
N GLN A 203 -13.88 3.75 17.41
CA GLN A 203 -13.71 3.88 18.86
C GLN A 203 -14.03 5.26 19.41
N LEU A 204 -14.22 6.26 18.55
CA LEU A 204 -14.82 7.55 18.97
C LEU A 204 -16.26 7.37 19.44
N VAL A 205 -17.00 6.39 18.89
CA VAL A 205 -18.40 6.11 19.22
C VAL A 205 -18.53 4.89 20.11
N ASP A 206 -17.82 3.80 19.83
CA ASP A 206 -17.86 2.57 20.61
C ASP A 206 -16.42 2.05 20.88
N PRO A 207 -15.90 2.24 22.11
CA PRO A 207 -14.55 1.83 22.51
C PRO A 207 -14.27 0.34 22.35
N THR A 208 -15.30 -0.50 22.25
CA THR A 208 -15.16 -1.96 22.18
C THR A 208 -14.99 -2.47 20.75
N VAL A 209 -15.22 -1.62 19.75
CA VAL A 209 -15.07 -2.00 18.34
C VAL A 209 -13.64 -2.42 18.06
N THR A 210 -13.50 -3.59 17.46
CA THR A 210 -12.25 -4.12 16.94
C THR A 210 -12.41 -4.40 15.47
N VAL A 211 -11.44 -3.97 14.66
CA VAL A 211 -11.49 -4.14 13.21
C VAL A 211 -10.44 -5.18 12.83
N ASN A 212 -10.89 -6.31 12.29
CA ASN A 212 -9.96 -7.33 11.80
C ASN A 212 -9.12 -6.76 10.64
N PRO A 213 -7.79 -6.89 10.64
CA PRO A 213 -6.95 -6.46 9.53
C PRO A 213 -7.32 -7.07 8.17
N LEU A 214 -7.92 -8.26 8.14
CA LEU A 214 -8.37 -8.94 6.91
C LEU A 214 -9.86 -8.70 6.61
N ASN A 215 -10.51 -7.73 7.25
CA ASN A 215 -11.94 -7.44 7.04
C ASN A 215 -12.29 -7.21 5.55
N ASN A 216 -11.39 -6.59 4.80
CA ASN A 216 -11.58 -6.25 3.39
C ASN A 216 -11.00 -7.31 2.44
N TYR A 217 -10.34 -8.36 2.94
CA TYR A 217 -9.56 -9.30 2.12
C TYR A 217 -10.34 -9.89 0.94
N VAL A 218 -11.58 -10.33 1.18
CA VAL A 218 -12.44 -10.90 0.12
C VAL A 218 -12.79 -9.83 -0.92
N PHE A 219 -13.13 -8.62 -0.47
CA PHE A 219 -13.50 -7.51 -1.34
C PHE A 219 -12.31 -7.01 -2.18
N THR A 220 -11.13 -6.84 -1.56
CA THR A 220 -9.92 -6.38 -2.25
C THR A 220 -9.39 -7.44 -3.21
N THR A 221 -9.52 -8.73 -2.87
CA THR A 221 -9.25 -9.85 -3.76
C THR A 221 -10.18 -9.86 -4.97
N ALA A 222 -11.50 -9.77 -4.75
CA ALA A 222 -12.47 -9.73 -5.85
C ALA A 222 -12.26 -8.49 -6.75
N SER A 223 -11.92 -7.35 -6.14
CA SER A 223 -11.63 -6.10 -6.85
C SER A 223 -10.40 -6.23 -7.76
N SER A 224 -9.37 -6.99 -7.37
CA SER A 224 -8.19 -7.23 -8.22
C SER A 224 -8.57 -7.88 -9.56
N VAL A 225 -9.49 -8.84 -9.53
CA VAL A 225 -10.01 -9.51 -10.74
C VAL A 225 -10.80 -8.52 -11.60
N LEU A 226 -11.67 -7.72 -10.98
CA LEU A 226 -12.44 -6.71 -11.70
C LEU A 226 -11.54 -5.68 -12.38
N ILE A 227 -10.56 -5.13 -11.67
CA ILE A 227 -9.62 -4.13 -12.18
C ILE A 227 -8.78 -4.72 -13.32
N MET A 228 -8.33 -5.97 -13.19
CA MET A 228 -7.60 -6.67 -14.25
C MET A 228 -8.47 -6.83 -15.51
N LEU A 229 -9.73 -7.25 -15.38
CA LEU A 229 -10.64 -7.41 -16.51
C LEU A 229 -10.98 -6.08 -17.19
N VAL A 230 -11.30 -5.05 -16.41
CA VAL A 230 -11.63 -3.72 -16.92
C VAL A 230 -10.42 -3.07 -17.57
N GLY A 231 -9.25 -3.10 -16.92
CA GLY A 231 -8.02 -2.54 -17.46
C GLY A 231 -7.58 -3.28 -18.73
N TRP A 232 -7.74 -4.61 -18.77
CA TRP A 232 -7.46 -5.39 -19.98
C TRP A 232 -8.38 -4.99 -21.14
N PHE A 233 -9.69 -4.95 -20.89
CA PHE A 233 -10.67 -4.54 -21.90
C PHE A 233 -10.39 -3.13 -22.43
N LEU A 234 -10.19 -2.15 -21.53
CA LEU A 234 -9.94 -0.77 -21.93
C LEU A 234 -8.63 -0.65 -22.71
N THR A 235 -7.57 -1.35 -22.31
CA THR A 235 -6.29 -1.29 -23.00
C THR A 235 -6.39 -1.88 -24.41
N ASP A 236 -6.86 -3.13 -24.53
CA ASP A 236 -6.84 -3.86 -25.81
C ASP A 236 -7.94 -3.41 -26.78
N LYS A 237 -9.11 -3.00 -26.26
CA LYS A 237 -10.29 -2.67 -27.11
C LYS A 237 -10.50 -1.19 -27.34
N VAL A 238 -9.94 -0.32 -26.50
CA VAL A 238 -10.19 1.14 -26.59
C VAL A 238 -8.90 1.92 -26.81
N ILE A 239 -7.89 1.73 -25.95
CA ILE A 239 -6.69 2.55 -25.94
C ILE A 239 -5.75 2.16 -27.07
N GLU A 240 -5.38 0.88 -27.18
CA GLU A 240 -4.43 0.42 -28.20
C GLU A 240 -4.93 0.65 -29.63
N PRO A 241 -6.20 0.39 -30.00
CA PRO A 241 -6.70 0.69 -31.35
C PRO A 241 -6.63 2.19 -31.69
N ARG A 242 -6.83 3.08 -30.72
CA ARG A 242 -6.71 4.54 -30.92
C ARG A 242 -5.26 4.99 -31.10
N LEU A 243 -4.31 4.26 -30.52
CA LEU A 243 -2.88 4.56 -30.61
C LEU A 243 -2.24 4.04 -31.90
N GLN A 244 -2.90 3.16 -32.66
CA GLN A 244 -2.34 2.61 -33.91
C GLN A 244 -2.01 3.69 -34.95
N SER A 245 -2.74 4.81 -34.94
CA SER A 245 -2.47 5.95 -35.83
C SER A 245 -1.38 6.89 -35.32
N THR A 246 -0.88 6.69 -34.10
CA THR A 246 0.14 7.53 -33.48
C THR A 246 1.52 6.92 -33.77
N THR A 247 2.41 7.70 -34.37
CA THR A 247 3.80 7.29 -34.57
C THR A 247 4.51 7.27 -33.23
N VAL A 248 5.23 6.20 -32.94
CA VAL A 248 6.11 6.14 -31.77
C VAL A 248 7.28 7.11 -31.99
N ASP A 249 7.29 8.19 -31.23
CA ASP A 249 8.29 9.25 -31.25
C ASP A 249 9.37 8.97 -30.20
N GLY A 250 10.40 8.23 -30.60
CA GLY A 250 11.56 7.95 -29.75
C GLY A 250 12.55 7.02 -30.43
N ASP A 251 13.83 7.14 -30.08
CA ASP A 251 14.83 6.16 -30.51
C ASP A 251 14.58 4.84 -29.76
N PRO A 252 14.33 3.72 -30.45
CA PRO A 252 14.21 2.40 -29.81
C PRO A 252 15.47 2.01 -29.01
N ALA A 253 16.62 2.63 -29.27
CA ALA A 253 17.84 2.45 -28.48
C ALA A 253 17.74 3.04 -27.06
N ASP A 254 16.87 4.04 -26.85
CA ASP A 254 16.64 4.69 -25.56
C ASP A 254 15.63 3.94 -24.68
N LEU A 255 14.91 2.95 -25.24
CA LEU A 255 14.04 2.09 -24.44
C LEU A 255 14.87 1.30 -23.43
N PRO A 256 14.48 1.28 -22.15
CA PRO A 256 15.14 0.44 -21.15
C PRO A 256 15.20 -1.00 -21.64
N LYS A 257 16.39 -1.59 -21.73
CA LYS A 257 16.49 -3.00 -22.10
C LYS A 257 16.02 -3.85 -20.93
N MET A 258 15.02 -4.70 -21.15
CA MET A 258 14.71 -5.77 -20.21
C MET A 258 15.85 -6.78 -20.26
N GLN A 259 16.83 -6.61 -19.38
CA GLN A 259 17.89 -7.59 -19.25
C GLN A 259 17.30 -8.88 -18.68
N PRO A 260 17.53 -10.04 -19.31
CA PRO A 260 17.14 -11.31 -18.74
C PRO A 260 17.82 -11.50 -17.38
N LEU A 261 17.13 -12.18 -16.47
CA LEU A 261 17.71 -12.51 -15.18
C LEU A 261 19.01 -13.28 -15.36
N ALA A 262 20.06 -12.84 -14.67
CA ALA A 262 21.32 -13.58 -14.65
C ALA A 262 21.10 -14.96 -14.03
N ALA A 263 21.93 -15.95 -14.38
CA ALA A 263 21.79 -17.31 -13.85
C ALA A 263 21.83 -17.35 -12.31
N ALA A 264 22.60 -16.45 -11.69
CA ALA A 264 22.64 -16.29 -10.23
C ALA A 264 21.32 -15.72 -9.69
N GLU A 265 20.77 -14.66 -10.30
CA GLU A 265 19.48 -14.08 -9.90
C GLU A 265 18.33 -15.08 -10.05
N ALA A 266 18.33 -15.88 -11.12
CA ALA A 266 17.31 -16.91 -11.34
C ALA A 266 17.35 -17.99 -10.25
N ARG A 267 18.55 -18.53 -9.95
CA ARG A 267 18.73 -19.51 -8.85
C ARG A 267 18.36 -18.93 -7.49
N ALA A 268 18.76 -17.69 -7.23
CA ALA A 268 18.42 -16.96 -6.02
C ALA A 268 16.91 -16.75 -5.88
N LEU A 269 16.21 -16.43 -6.98
CA LEU A 269 14.76 -16.26 -7.00
C LEU A 269 14.04 -17.57 -6.65
N TYR A 270 14.44 -18.70 -7.23
CA TYR A 270 13.86 -19.99 -6.87
C TYR A 270 14.08 -20.35 -5.41
N ALA A 271 15.29 -20.12 -4.88
CA ALA A 271 15.58 -20.37 -3.47
C ALA A 271 14.80 -19.44 -2.54
N ALA A 272 14.62 -18.17 -2.92
CA ALA A 272 13.82 -17.21 -2.17
C ALA A 272 12.35 -17.64 -2.13
N VAL A 273 11.75 -17.97 -3.28
CA VAL A 273 10.37 -18.50 -3.35
C VAL A 273 10.24 -19.79 -2.55
N ALA A 274 11.21 -20.70 -2.61
CA ALA A 274 11.22 -21.91 -1.80
C ALA A 274 11.28 -21.61 -0.29
N SER A 275 12.08 -20.62 0.13
CA SER A 275 12.15 -20.18 1.53
C SER A 275 10.84 -19.55 2.01
N MET A 276 10.18 -18.77 1.15
CA MET A 276 8.86 -18.21 1.42
C MET A 276 7.81 -19.33 1.56
N GLY A 277 7.86 -20.34 0.68
CA GLY A 277 7.04 -21.55 0.78
C GLY A 277 7.30 -22.35 2.06
N LEU A 278 8.56 -22.44 2.50
CA LEU A 278 8.91 -23.05 3.78
C LEU A 278 8.35 -22.27 4.96
N CYS A 279 8.42 -20.93 4.97
CA CYS A 279 7.77 -20.10 5.98
C CYS A 279 6.25 -20.34 6.01
N ALA A 280 5.61 -20.41 4.84
CA ALA A 280 4.17 -20.72 4.72
C ALA A 280 3.83 -22.12 5.26
N LEU A 281 4.65 -23.12 4.92
CA LEU A 281 4.47 -24.48 5.40
C LEU A 281 4.63 -24.57 6.91
N LEU A 282 5.66 -23.94 7.48
CA LEU A 282 5.87 -23.92 8.94
C LEU A 282 4.72 -23.20 9.66
N LEU A 283 4.25 -22.08 9.12
CA LEU A 283 3.07 -21.40 9.65
C LEU A 283 1.85 -22.33 9.59
N LEU A 284 1.58 -22.95 8.44
CA LEU A 284 0.45 -23.87 8.28
C LEU A 284 0.52 -25.03 9.28
N LEU A 285 1.67 -25.71 9.38
CA LEU A 285 1.89 -26.80 10.33
C LEU A 285 1.69 -26.36 11.79
N SER A 286 2.03 -25.11 12.12
CA SER A 286 1.80 -24.55 13.46
C SER A 286 0.33 -24.18 13.72
N VAL A 287 -0.45 -23.87 12.67
CA VAL A 287 -1.87 -23.47 12.74
C VAL A 287 -2.82 -24.68 12.73
N LEU A 288 -2.44 -25.76 12.03
CA LEU A 288 -3.28 -26.94 11.82
C LEU A 288 -3.78 -27.62 13.11
N PRO A 289 -2.97 -27.81 14.17
CA PRO A 289 -3.43 -28.45 15.39
C PRO A 289 -4.67 -27.76 15.98
N GLU A 290 -5.62 -28.55 16.49
CA GLU A 290 -6.82 -28.01 17.16
C GLU A 290 -6.44 -27.20 18.41
N ALA A 291 -5.41 -27.64 19.12
CA ALA A 291 -4.82 -26.93 20.27
C ALA A 291 -3.80 -25.85 19.88
N SER A 292 -3.80 -25.40 18.62
CA SER A 292 -2.84 -24.39 18.16
C SER A 292 -2.97 -23.07 18.95
N PRO A 293 -1.86 -22.50 19.45
CA PRO A 293 -1.87 -21.21 20.14
C PRO A 293 -2.21 -20.03 19.23
N TRP A 294 -2.30 -20.25 17.91
CA TRP A 294 -2.73 -19.23 16.94
C TRP A 294 -4.22 -18.93 17.00
N ARG A 295 -5.01 -19.83 17.60
CA ARG A 295 -6.46 -19.70 17.75
C ARG A 295 -6.82 -18.72 18.85
N ALA A 296 -8.00 -18.13 18.76
CA ALA A 296 -8.53 -17.28 19.80
C ALA A 296 -8.60 -18.00 21.16
N PRO A 297 -8.41 -17.28 22.28
CA PRO A 297 -8.52 -17.86 23.61
C PRO A 297 -9.85 -18.58 23.83
N ALA A 298 -9.82 -19.63 24.65
CA ALA A 298 -11.03 -20.35 25.04
C ALA A 298 -12.08 -19.38 25.64
N GLY A 299 -13.34 -19.53 25.22
CA GLY A 299 -14.43 -18.63 25.64
C GLY A 299 -14.62 -17.39 24.77
N THR A 300 -13.84 -17.21 23.71
CA THR A 300 -14.11 -16.16 22.71
C THR A 300 -15.44 -16.44 22.03
N SER A 301 -16.37 -15.47 22.08
CA SER A 301 -17.65 -15.57 21.35
C SER A 301 -17.38 -15.53 19.85
N LEU A 302 -17.89 -16.54 19.14
CA LEU A 302 -17.79 -16.66 17.69
C LEU A 302 -19.19 -16.58 17.11
N ALA A 303 -19.34 -15.86 16.00
CA ALA A 303 -20.57 -15.96 15.21
C ALA A 303 -20.66 -17.36 14.55
N ASP A 304 -21.88 -17.78 14.20
CA ASP A 304 -22.10 -19.05 13.52
C ASP A 304 -21.27 -19.14 12.23
N GLY A 305 -20.49 -20.22 12.09
CA GLY A 305 -19.60 -20.44 10.95
C GLY A 305 -18.29 -19.65 10.96
N GLN A 306 -18.03 -18.83 12.00
CA GLN A 306 -16.79 -18.06 12.10
C GLN A 306 -15.64 -18.94 12.61
N SER A 307 -14.51 -18.88 11.91
CA SER A 307 -13.29 -19.57 12.34
C SER A 307 -12.64 -18.85 13.53
N ASN A 308 -12.29 -19.60 14.57
CA ASN A 308 -11.53 -19.08 15.72
C ASN A 308 -10.11 -18.60 15.38
N LEU A 309 -9.63 -18.82 14.15
CA LEU A 309 -8.37 -18.29 13.63
C LEU A 309 -8.53 -16.90 13.01
N LEU A 310 -9.75 -16.55 12.59
CA LEU A 310 -10.04 -15.36 11.79
C LEU A 310 -10.80 -14.29 12.59
N VAL A 311 -10.81 -14.40 13.92
CA VAL A 311 -11.31 -13.36 14.82
C VAL A 311 -10.16 -12.49 15.30
N PHE A 312 -10.44 -11.22 15.60
CA PHE A 312 -9.42 -10.25 16.02
C PHE A 312 -8.63 -10.70 17.27
N GLN A 313 -9.27 -11.48 18.15
CA GLN A 313 -8.67 -11.99 19.38
C GLN A 313 -7.65 -13.11 19.11
N ALA A 314 -7.69 -13.74 17.93
CA ALA A 314 -6.74 -14.78 17.54
C ALA A 314 -5.33 -14.19 17.42
N PRO A 315 -4.31 -14.80 18.08
CA PRO A 315 -2.92 -14.38 17.91
C PRO A 315 -2.47 -14.36 16.45
N LEU A 316 -3.06 -15.19 15.58
CA LEU A 316 -2.80 -15.17 14.14
C LEU A 316 -3.12 -13.81 13.51
N MET A 317 -4.32 -13.26 13.77
CA MET A 317 -4.76 -11.97 13.22
C MET A 317 -3.95 -10.82 13.80
N ARG A 318 -3.61 -10.88 15.10
CA ARG A 318 -2.74 -9.90 15.75
C ARG A 318 -1.30 -9.92 15.23
N SER A 319 -0.88 -11.06 14.65
CA SER A 319 0.48 -11.26 14.15
C SER A 319 0.62 -11.02 12.66
N ILE A 320 -0.40 -10.50 11.96
CA ILE A 320 -0.32 -10.24 10.51
C ILE A 320 0.88 -9.37 10.14
N VAL A 321 1.16 -8.33 10.92
CA VAL A 321 2.29 -7.42 10.67
C VAL A 321 3.64 -8.13 10.86
N PRO A 322 3.92 -8.81 12.00
CA PRO A 322 5.10 -9.66 12.15
C PRO A 322 5.24 -10.74 11.06
N LEU A 323 4.13 -11.33 10.63
CA LEU A 323 4.13 -12.33 9.55
C LEU A 323 4.57 -11.67 8.24
N ILE A 324 3.97 -10.55 7.83
CA ILE A 324 4.42 -9.78 6.66
C ILE A 324 5.92 -9.50 6.75
N PHE A 325 6.40 -9.01 7.90
CA PHE A 325 7.83 -8.81 8.12
C PHE A 325 8.66 -10.07 7.84
N ILE A 326 8.29 -11.22 8.41
CA ILE A 326 8.98 -12.51 8.20
C ILE A 326 8.92 -12.96 6.73
N PHE A 327 7.74 -12.87 6.12
CA PHE A 327 7.50 -13.32 4.74
C PHE A 327 8.22 -12.47 3.69
N PHE A 328 8.67 -11.26 4.02
CA PHE A 328 9.53 -10.47 3.13
C PHE A 328 11.02 -10.54 3.50
N ILE A 329 11.35 -10.50 4.79
CA ILE A 329 12.75 -10.47 5.21
C ILE A 329 13.48 -11.79 4.89
N VAL A 330 12.85 -12.94 5.13
CA VAL A 330 13.48 -14.26 4.94
C VAL A 330 13.82 -14.49 3.46
N PRO A 331 12.86 -14.42 2.51
CA PRO A 331 13.19 -14.57 1.09
C PRO A 331 14.09 -13.44 0.59
N GLY A 332 13.96 -12.22 1.12
CA GLY A 332 14.84 -11.10 0.80
C GLY A 332 16.31 -11.42 1.11
N ILE A 333 16.59 -11.97 2.29
CA ILE A 333 17.94 -12.39 2.71
C ILE A 333 18.43 -13.59 1.89
N VAL A 334 17.60 -14.62 1.70
CA VAL A 334 17.97 -15.81 0.90
C VAL A 334 18.31 -15.42 -0.53
N TYR A 335 17.47 -14.59 -1.15
CA TYR A 335 17.73 -14.03 -2.47
C TYR A 335 19.06 -13.28 -2.49
N GLY A 336 19.25 -12.34 -1.57
CA GLY A 336 20.41 -11.47 -1.58
C GLY A 336 21.72 -12.22 -1.39
N ALA A 337 21.74 -13.23 -0.52
CA ALA A 337 22.91 -14.06 -0.28
C ALA A 337 23.32 -14.86 -1.52
N LEU A 338 22.35 -15.42 -2.25
CA LEU A 338 22.60 -16.25 -3.44
C LEU A 338 22.85 -15.43 -4.71
N ALA A 339 22.20 -14.26 -4.82
CA ALA A 339 22.43 -13.31 -5.91
C ALA A 339 23.74 -12.52 -5.73
N GLY A 340 24.33 -12.56 -4.53
CA GLY A 340 25.56 -11.84 -4.19
C GLY A 340 25.35 -10.35 -3.89
N THR A 341 24.10 -9.91 -3.73
CA THR A 341 23.76 -8.53 -3.34
C THR A 341 23.86 -8.30 -1.84
N VAL A 342 23.77 -9.36 -1.03
CA VAL A 342 24.02 -9.34 0.41
C VAL A 342 25.25 -10.19 0.70
N LYS A 343 26.29 -9.56 1.25
CA LYS A 343 27.56 -10.23 1.63
C LYS A 343 27.65 -10.40 3.14
N THR A 344 27.06 -9.49 3.90
CA THR A 344 27.12 -9.48 5.36
C THR A 344 25.80 -9.08 5.98
N HIS A 345 25.63 -9.34 7.27
CA HIS A 345 24.47 -8.87 8.05
C HIS A 345 24.31 -7.34 8.00
N ARG A 346 25.38 -6.57 7.74
CA ARG A 346 25.33 -5.11 7.62
C ARG A 346 24.53 -4.66 6.39
N ASP A 347 24.54 -5.43 5.30
CA ASP A 347 23.79 -5.10 4.09
C ASP A 347 22.27 -5.25 4.33
N VAL A 348 21.88 -6.22 5.17
CA VAL A 348 20.49 -6.38 5.63
C VAL A 348 20.04 -5.16 6.45
N ILE A 349 20.86 -4.73 7.40
CA ILE A 349 20.58 -3.54 8.21
C ILE A 349 20.57 -2.27 7.35
N ALA A 350 21.42 -2.18 6.32
CA ALA A 350 21.39 -1.08 5.38
C ALA A 350 20.06 -1.02 4.61
N GLY A 351 19.52 -2.17 4.20
CA GLY A 351 18.18 -2.26 3.61
C GLY A 351 17.08 -1.76 4.54
N MET A 352 17.09 -2.20 5.80
CA MET A 352 16.15 -1.71 6.82
C MET A 352 16.27 -0.19 7.03
N SER A 353 17.50 0.31 7.16
CA SER A 353 17.77 1.73 7.43
C SER A 353 17.33 2.62 6.26
N LYS A 354 17.58 2.16 5.03
CA LYS A 354 17.14 2.87 3.81
C LYS A 354 15.61 2.97 3.77
N ALA A 355 14.91 1.87 4.07
CA ALA A 355 13.46 1.88 4.10
C ALA A 355 12.92 2.84 5.18
N MET A 356 13.49 2.82 6.39
CA MET A 356 13.09 3.75 7.46
C MET A 356 13.36 5.21 7.12
N SER A 357 14.44 5.51 6.39
CA SER A 357 14.72 6.86 5.90
C SER A 357 13.63 7.36 4.93
N GLY A 358 13.16 6.49 4.02
CA GLY A 358 12.04 6.78 3.12
C GLY A 358 10.71 7.04 3.85
N MET A 359 10.56 6.52 5.07
CA MET A 359 9.36 6.71 5.91
C MET A 359 9.35 8.03 6.70
N GLY A 360 10.34 8.91 6.52
CA GLY A 360 10.42 10.17 7.27
C GLY A 360 9.16 11.04 7.16
N TYR A 361 8.63 11.21 5.94
CA TYR A 361 7.39 11.97 5.73
C TYR A 361 6.15 11.28 6.36
N TYR A 362 6.08 9.95 6.28
CA TYR A 362 5.00 9.20 6.93
C TYR A 362 4.99 9.38 8.45
N ILE A 363 6.18 9.38 9.08
CA ILE A 363 6.33 9.61 10.52
C ILE A 363 5.85 11.02 10.91
N VAL A 364 6.17 12.03 10.10
CA VAL A 364 5.68 13.40 10.31
C VAL A 364 4.17 13.49 10.16
N MET A 365 3.60 12.84 9.13
CA MET A 365 2.15 12.81 8.96
C MET A 365 1.44 12.08 10.10
N ALA A 366 1.98 10.97 10.60
CA ALA A 366 1.39 10.20 11.70
C ALA A 366 1.52 10.88 13.06
N PHE A 367 2.37 11.91 13.18
CA PHE A 367 2.53 12.69 14.41
C PHE A 367 1.39 13.70 14.63
N PHE A 368 0.89 14.29 13.55
CA PHE A 368 -0.25 15.21 13.57
C PHE A 368 -1.57 14.45 13.41
#